data_AF-A0A929KDL3-F1
#
_entry.id   AF-A0A929KDL3-F1
#
_cell.length_a   1.000
_cell.length_b   1.000
_cell.length_c   1.000
_cell.angle_alpha   90.00
_cell.angle_beta   90.00
_cell.angle_gamma   90.00
#
_symmetry.space_group_name_H-M   'P 1'
#
loop_
_entity.id
_entity.type
_entity.pdbx_description
1 polymer ?
#
loop_
_entity_poly.entity_id
_entity_poly.type
_entity_poly.pdbx_seq_one_letter_code
_entity_poly.pdbx_strand_id
1 'polypeptide(L)'
;MDNYELPFDAMPYKLKTARQKKRLQKKDFDKQVIQIIKKREQYWQQRCDLPWIPLAVPYQRGWKRHFVLRADIKRSTLADFYEGLLKQINTVQHSADRSFKTRKRRRRRRAKEEQKQLLHEFPEWQWDNERYQRLSPIEKTHFHRYEKWDNNRKNVQLFYRFNEPWRYVLKIVPHLVTHVKMVDEELEGQIQLLDNYIRNHHLEPKIAKLKGGAYHYWKWADFDKPRYVEAKKQALLQIKDAIAIKRQEKF
;
A
#
# COMPACT_ATOMS: atom_id res chain seq x y z
N MET A 1 -7.79 -48.93 -63.89
CA MET A 1 -8.12 -47.54 -64.26
C MET A 1 -8.50 -46.87 -62.96
N ASP A 2 -7.47 -46.42 -62.24
CA ASP A 2 -7.58 -45.96 -60.86
C ASP A 2 -8.01 -44.50 -60.85
N ASN A 3 -9.28 -44.26 -60.56
CA ASN A 3 -9.79 -42.93 -60.27
C ASN A 3 -9.59 -42.64 -58.77
N TYR A 4 -8.38 -42.24 -58.39
CA TYR A 4 -8.09 -41.63 -57.10
C TYR A 4 -7.51 -40.23 -57.29
N GLU A 5 -8.34 -39.31 -57.77
CA GLU A 5 -8.09 -37.89 -57.61
C GLU A 5 -9.19 -37.29 -56.74
N LEU A 6 -8.97 -37.32 -55.42
CA LEU A 6 -9.60 -36.39 -54.49
C LEU A 6 -8.57 -35.32 -54.14
N PRO A 7 -8.56 -34.15 -54.81
CA PRO A 7 -7.74 -33.04 -54.39
C PRO A 7 -8.53 -32.11 -53.46
N PHE A 8 -7.92 -31.88 -52.30
CA PHE A 8 -8.04 -30.67 -51.50
C PHE A 8 -9.18 -30.60 -50.46
N ASP A 9 -9.09 -31.51 -49.49
CA ASP A 9 -9.88 -31.49 -48.26
C ASP A 9 -9.42 -30.37 -47.28
N ALA A 10 -9.56 -29.11 -47.69
CA ALA A 10 -9.47 -27.95 -46.81
C ALA A 10 -10.89 -27.58 -46.32
N MET A 11 -11.50 -28.49 -45.55
CA MET A 11 -12.85 -28.29 -45.05
C MET A 11 -13.01 -26.95 -44.29
N PRO A 12 -14.10 -26.20 -44.54
CA PRO A 12 -14.33 -24.84 -44.02
C PRO A 12 -14.39 -24.75 -42.49
N TYR A 13 -14.48 -25.87 -41.77
CA TYR A 13 -14.42 -25.91 -40.31
C TYR A 13 -13.02 -25.64 -39.73
N LYS A 14 -11.95 -25.68 -40.54
CA LYS A 14 -10.56 -25.39 -40.08
C LYS A 14 -10.23 -23.88 -40.08
N LEU A 15 -11.00 -23.06 -40.80
CA LEU A 15 -10.74 -21.63 -40.93
C LEU A 15 -11.51 -20.84 -39.87
N LYS A 16 -10.77 -20.29 -38.90
CA LYS A 16 -11.34 -19.42 -37.86
C LYS A 16 -11.93 -18.15 -38.48
N THR A 17 -13.13 -17.79 -38.05
CA THR A 17 -13.77 -16.54 -38.47
C THR A 17 -13.00 -15.30 -37.98
N ALA A 18 -13.19 -14.15 -38.64
CA ALA A 18 -12.55 -12.89 -38.23
C ALA A 18 -12.82 -12.54 -36.76
N ARG A 19 -14.05 -12.81 -36.26
CA ARG A 19 -14.43 -12.62 -34.86
C ARG A 19 -13.65 -13.56 -33.93
N GLN A 20 -13.50 -14.83 -34.29
CA GLN A 20 -12.73 -15.80 -33.52
C GLN A 20 -11.24 -15.44 -33.46
N LYS A 21 -10.65 -15.00 -34.57
CA LYS A 21 -9.25 -14.52 -34.62
C LYS A 21 -9.04 -13.32 -33.69
N LYS A 22 -9.91 -12.31 -33.74
CA LYS A 22 -9.88 -11.16 -32.81
C LYS A 22 -10.02 -11.58 -31.35
N ARG A 23 -10.90 -12.54 -31.05
CA ARG A 23 -11.08 -13.06 -29.68
C ARG A 23 -9.84 -13.79 -29.18
N LEU A 24 -9.17 -14.57 -30.04
CA LEU A 24 -7.92 -15.25 -29.69
C LEU A 24 -6.82 -14.25 -29.37
N GLN A 25 -6.57 -13.27 -30.25
CA GLN A 25 -5.59 -12.22 -30.01
C GLN A 25 -5.81 -11.51 -28.67
N LYS A 26 -7.08 -11.16 -28.35
CA LYS A 26 -7.43 -10.56 -27.06
C LYS A 26 -7.15 -11.50 -25.88
N LYS A 27 -7.50 -12.78 -26.01
CA LYS A 27 -7.24 -13.78 -24.96
C LYS A 27 -5.74 -13.99 -24.75
N ASP A 28 -4.96 -14.05 -25.82
CA ASP A 28 -3.52 -14.27 -25.75
C ASP A 28 -2.82 -13.06 -25.14
N PHE A 29 -3.24 -11.84 -25.50
CA PHE A 29 -2.80 -10.62 -24.82
C PHE A 29 -3.18 -10.63 -23.33
N ASP A 30 -4.40 -11.01 -22.98
CA ASP A 30 -4.83 -11.08 -21.57
C ASP A 30 -3.98 -12.11 -20.79
N LYS A 31 -3.62 -13.24 -21.39
CA LYS A 31 -2.69 -14.22 -20.80
C LYS A 31 -1.30 -13.63 -20.57
N GLN A 32 -0.75 -12.87 -21.52
CA GLN A 32 0.54 -12.19 -21.35
C GLN A 32 0.50 -11.20 -20.19
N VAL A 33 -0.58 -10.42 -20.07
CA VAL A 33 -0.77 -9.48 -18.95
C VAL A 33 -0.89 -10.23 -17.62
N ILE A 34 -1.58 -11.37 -17.58
CA ILE A 34 -1.65 -12.22 -16.38
C ILE A 34 -0.26 -12.73 -15.97
N GLN A 35 0.59 -13.13 -16.92
CA GLN A 35 1.96 -13.55 -16.62
C GLN A 35 2.79 -12.41 -16.01
N ILE A 36 2.64 -11.19 -16.54
CA ILE A 36 3.30 -9.99 -16.00
C ILE A 36 2.85 -9.74 -14.56
N ILE A 37 1.54 -9.85 -14.28
CA ILE A 37 0.99 -9.70 -12.93
C ILE A 37 1.62 -10.71 -11.97
N LYS A 38 1.67 -11.99 -12.36
CA LYS A 38 2.26 -13.05 -11.55
C LYS A 38 3.74 -12.80 -11.25
N LYS A 39 4.52 -12.40 -12.27
CA LYS A 39 5.94 -12.03 -12.09
C LYS A 39 6.09 -10.86 -11.12
N ARG A 40 5.26 -9.82 -11.25
CA ARG A 40 5.29 -8.65 -10.33
C ARG A 40 4.99 -9.07 -8.90
N GLU A 41 4.01 -9.94 -8.70
CA GLU A 41 3.67 -10.47 -7.37
C GLU A 41 4.80 -11.33 -6.79
N GLN A 42 5.43 -12.18 -7.62
CA GLN A 42 6.58 -12.98 -7.23
C GLN A 42 7.77 -12.10 -6.79
N TYR A 43 8.13 -11.08 -7.57
CA TYR A 43 9.21 -10.16 -7.20
C TYR A 43 8.88 -9.38 -5.93
N TRP A 44 7.61 -8.99 -5.75
CA TRP A 44 7.18 -8.33 -4.53
C TRP A 44 7.27 -9.26 -3.31
N GLN A 45 6.91 -10.54 -3.45
CA GLN A 45 7.09 -11.55 -2.41
C GLN A 45 8.58 -11.76 -2.08
N GLN A 46 9.43 -11.96 -3.09
CA GLN A 46 10.88 -12.07 -2.89
C GLN A 46 11.45 -10.87 -2.14
N ARG A 47 11.05 -9.65 -2.54
CA ARG A 47 11.44 -8.42 -1.84
C ARG A 47 10.87 -8.35 -0.42
N CYS A 48 9.69 -8.92 -0.18
CA CYS A 48 9.09 -9.06 1.14
C CYS A 48 9.88 -10.05 2.02
N ASP A 49 10.36 -11.14 1.45
CA ASP A 49 11.04 -12.26 2.13
C ASP A 49 12.51 -11.97 2.46
N LEU A 50 13.11 -10.93 1.87
CA LEU A 50 14.46 -10.48 2.21
C LEU A 50 14.63 -10.22 3.73
N PRO A 51 15.74 -10.70 4.33
CA PRO A 51 15.95 -10.62 5.77
C PRO A 51 16.20 -9.18 6.24
N TRP A 52 16.01 -8.97 7.54
CA TRP A 52 16.42 -7.75 8.23
C TRP A 52 17.86 -7.89 8.69
N ILE A 53 18.72 -6.94 8.30
CA ILE A 53 20.13 -6.91 8.66
C ILE A 53 20.32 -5.92 9.81
N PRO A 54 21.03 -6.29 10.89
CA PRO A 54 21.36 -5.35 11.97
C PRO A 54 22.32 -4.29 11.47
N LEU A 55 22.10 -3.04 11.86
CA LEU A 55 23.02 -1.94 11.62
C LEU A 55 24.18 -2.00 12.62
N ALA A 56 25.40 -1.76 12.15
CA ALA A 56 26.58 -1.68 13.02
C ALA A 56 26.44 -0.58 14.08
N VAL A 57 25.86 0.56 13.70
CA VAL A 57 25.56 1.68 14.61
C VAL A 57 24.09 2.03 14.49
N PRO A 58 23.27 1.79 15.54
CA PRO A 58 21.89 2.25 15.58
C PRO A 58 21.83 3.78 15.53
N TYR A 59 20.85 4.31 14.79
CA TYR A 59 20.65 5.76 14.71
C TYR A 59 19.25 6.15 15.17
N GLN A 60 19.12 7.39 15.66
CA GLN A 60 17.85 7.95 16.08
C GLN A 60 17.09 8.55 14.89
N ARG A 61 15.94 7.97 14.55
CA ARG A 61 15.05 8.51 13.50
C ARG A 61 14.13 9.62 14.02
N GLY A 62 13.85 9.62 15.32
CA GLY A 62 12.97 10.59 15.97
C GLY A 62 12.65 10.19 17.40
N TRP A 63 11.42 10.42 17.82
CA TRP A 63 10.91 10.09 19.14
C TRP A 63 9.67 9.22 19.03
N LYS A 64 9.49 8.34 20.01
CA LYS A 64 8.25 7.61 20.21
C LYS A 64 7.73 7.84 21.62
N ARG A 65 6.41 7.90 21.76
CA ARG A 65 5.77 7.93 23.06
C ARG A 65 4.73 6.81 23.16
N HIS A 66 4.67 6.22 24.34
CA HIS A 66 3.83 5.08 24.64
C HIS A 66 3.48 5.12 26.13
N PHE A 67 2.48 4.35 26.51
CA PHE A 67 2.11 4.23 27.92
C PHE A 67 3.03 3.24 28.63
N VAL A 68 3.36 3.56 29.88
CA VAL A 68 4.11 2.73 30.81
C VAL A 68 3.34 2.68 32.12
N LEU A 69 3.40 1.54 32.80
CA LEU A 69 2.79 1.40 34.13
C LEU A 69 3.40 2.40 35.11
N ARG A 70 2.54 3.08 35.87
CA ARG A 70 2.97 4.01 36.91
C ARG A 70 3.78 3.28 37.98
N ALA A 71 4.83 3.92 38.50
CA ALA A 71 5.79 3.31 39.42
C ALA A 71 5.12 2.72 40.69
N ASP A 72 4.10 3.39 41.21
CA ASP A 72 3.38 2.96 42.42
C ASP A 72 2.68 1.62 42.21
N ILE A 73 2.02 1.45 41.06
CA ILE A 73 1.29 0.21 40.71
C ILE A 73 2.28 -0.88 40.33
N LYS A 74 3.41 -0.52 39.74
CA LYS A 74 4.47 -1.46 39.42
C LYS A 74 5.06 -2.15 40.66
N ARG A 75 4.97 -1.52 41.84
CA ARG A 75 5.38 -2.12 43.12
C ARG A 75 4.28 -2.96 43.78
N SER A 76 3.06 -2.93 43.25
CA SER A 76 1.92 -3.66 43.80
C SER A 76 1.89 -5.11 43.32
N THR A 77 1.10 -5.95 44.00
CA THR A 77 0.87 -7.34 43.62
C THR A 77 0.19 -7.50 42.26
N LEU A 78 -0.53 -6.47 41.79
CA LEU A 78 -1.22 -6.46 40.51
C LEU A 78 -0.36 -5.95 39.35
N ALA A 79 0.95 -5.73 39.57
CA ALA A 79 1.85 -5.20 38.55
C ALA A 79 1.83 -6.04 37.27
N ASP A 80 1.97 -7.36 37.39
CA ASP A 80 2.02 -8.28 36.26
C ASP A 80 0.72 -8.28 35.45
N PHE A 81 -0.42 -8.17 36.13
CA PHE A 81 -1.74 -8.08 35.50
C PHE A 81 -1.83 -6.81 34.62
N TYR A 82 -1.52 -5.64 35.18
CA TYR A 82 -1.60 -4.39 34.42
C TYR A 82 -0.49 -4.25 33.38
N GLU A 83 0.69 -4.83 33.58
CA GLU A 83 1.71 -4.93 32.52
C GLU A 83 1.25 -5.84 31.37
N GLY A 84 0.61 -6.96 31.68
CA GLY A 84 -0.02 -7.86 30.71
C GLY A 84 -1.11 -7.16 29.90
N LEU A 85 -2.06 -6.51 30.58
CA LEU A 85 -3.12 -5.73 29.95
C LEU A 85 -2.54 -4.63 29.05
N LEU A 86 -1.55 -3.88 29.56
CA LEU A 86 -0.93 -2.78 28.83
C LEU A 86 -0.34 -3.26 27.51
N LYS A 87 0.32 -4.43 27.44
CA LYS A 87 0.85 -4.97 26.17
C LYS A 87 -0.22 -5.10 25.09
N GLN A 88 -1.48 -5.31 25.47
CA GLN A 88 -2.59 -5.47 24.53
C GLN A 88 -3.19 -4.12 24.10
N ILE A 89 -3.33 -3.18 25.03
CA ILE A 89 -3.99 -1.89 24.79
C ILE A 89 -3.04 -0.72 24.51
N ASN A 90 -1.72 -0.94 24.53
CA ASN A 90 -0.77 0.14 24.35
C ASN A 90 -0.89 0.76 22.97
N THR A 91 -0.80 2.08 22.91
CA THR A 91 -0.68 2.82 21.65
C THR A 91 0.70 3.43 21.58
N VAL A 92 1.31 3.39 20.40
CA VAL A 92 2.62 4.02 20.15
C VAL A 92 2.42 5.12 19.13
N GLN A 93 2.92 6.31 19.45
CA GLN A 93 2.95 7.43 18.51
C GLN A 93 4.39 7.83 18.23
N HIS A 94 4.69 8.10 16.95
CA HIS A 94 5.98 8.53 16.48
C HIS A 94 5.94 10.00 16.08
N SER A 95 7.02 10.73 16.35
CA SER A 95 7.21 12.11 15.89
C SER A 95 8.68 12.38 15.63
N ALA A 96 8.97 13.36 14.77
CA ALA A 96 10.32 13.87 14.61
C ALA A 96 10.76 14.67 15.84
N ASP A 97 9.83 15.38 16.48
CA ASP A 97 10.10 16.24 17.64
C ASP A 97 9.72 15.55 18.95
N ARG A 98 10.53 15.74 20.00
CA ARG A 98 10.27 15.23 21.36
C ARG A 98 8.97 15.78 21.97
N SER A 99 8.49 16.93 21.50
CA SER A 99 7.35 17.63 22.10
C SER A 99 5.98 17.06 21.74
N PHE A 100 5.87 16.27 20.66
CA PHE A 100 4.59 15.74 20.16
C PHE A 100 3.47 16.80 20.02
N LYS A 101 3.85 18.04 19.67
CA LYS A 101 2.88 19.12 19.46
C LYS A 101 2.39 19.12 18.01
N THR A 102 1.08 19.20 17.84
CA THR A 102 0.46 19.35 16.53
C THR A 102 0.11 20.81 16.26
N ARG A 103 0.29 21.25 15.02
CA ARG A 103 -0.16 22.58 14.58
C ARG A 103 -1.68 22.56 14.41
N LYS A 104 -2.38 23.37 15.21
CA LYS A 104 -3.83 23.57 15.10
C LYS A 104 -4.10 24.98 14.63
N ARG A 105 -4.99 25.11 13.63
CA ARG A 105 -5.46 26.41 13.15
C ARG A 105 -6.60 26.86 14.05
N ARG A 106 -6.45 28.05 14.65
CA ARG A 106 -7.51 28.75 15.36
C ARG A 106 -7.82 30.04 14.60
N ARG A 107 -8.94 30.06 13.89
CA ARG A 107 -9.39 31.17 13.01
C ARG A 107 -8.29 31.69 12.07
N ARG A 108 -7.51 32.68 12.52
CA ARG A 108 -6.45 33.40 11.79
C ARG A 108 -5.02 33.09 12.27
N ARG A 109 -4.82 32.37 13.38
CA ARG A 109 -3.50 32.03 13.93
C ARG A 109 -3.28 30.52 13.96
N ARG A 110 -2.02 30.10 13.92
CA ARG A 110 -1.61 28.69 14.09
C ARG A 110 -0.92 28.56 15.45
N ALA A 111 -1.49 27.74 16.33
CA ALA A 111 -0.90 27.44 17.63
C ALA A 111 -0.38 25.99 17.65
N LYS A 112 0.69 25.75 18.41
CA LYS A 112 1.16 24.40 18.70
C LYS A 112 0.44 23.92 19.95
N GLU A 113 -0.36 22.87 19.81
CA GLU A 113 -1.09 22.24 20.92
C GLU A 113 -0.52 20.85 21.18
N GLU A 114 -0.53 20.42 22.44
CA GLU A 114 -0.15 19.06 22.80
C GLU A 114 -1.16 18.07 22.24
N GLN A 115 -0.67 17.12 21.45
CA GLN A 115 -1.52 16.07 20.91
C GLN A 115 -1.89 15.12 22.04
N LYS A 116 -3.18 14.95 22.32
CA LYS A 116 -3.67 13.94 23.27
C LYS A 116 -3.47 12.55 22.70
N GLN A 117 -2.96 11.64 23.52
CA GLN A 117 -2.87 10.22 23.21
C GLN A 117 -3.69 9.45 24.23
N LEU A 118 -4.47 8.49 23.74
CA LEU A 118 -5.31 7.62 24.54
C LEU A 118 -4.85 6.17 24.34
N LEU A 119 -5.17 5.32 25.31
CA LEU A 119 -5.04 3.86 25.16
C LEU A 119 -5.94 3.37 24.02
N HIS A 120 -5.65 2.16 23.54
CA HIS A 120 -6.43 1.57 22.48
C HIS A 120 -7.88 1.34 22.94
N GLU A 121 -8.81 1.68 22.06
CA GLU A 121 -10.25 1.48 22.25
C GLU A 121 -10.68 0.38 21.31
N PHE A 122 -11.53 -0.52 21.78
CA PHE A 122 -12.03 -1.62 20.97
C PHE A 122 -13.40 -1.24 20.40
N PRO A 123 -13.61 -1.26 19.08
CA PRO A 123 -14.95 -1.24 18.53
C PRO A 123 -15.66 -2.57 18.86
N GLU A 124 -16.99 -2.54 18.91
CA GLU A 124 -17.81 -3.71 19.27
C GLU A 124 -17.49 -4.98 18.48
N TRP A 125 -17.36 -4.87 17.15
CA TRP A 125 -17.01 -6.01 16.29
C TRP A 125 -15.64 -6.64 16.62
N GLN A 126 -14.71 -5.89 17.22
CA GLN A 126 -13.42 -6.40 17.67
C GLN A 126 -13.52 -6.97 19.09
N TRP A 127 -14.44 -6.46 19.91
CA TRP A 127 -14.65 -6.89 21.29
C TRP A 127 -15.24 -8.30 21.40
N ASP A 128 -16.12 -8.67 20.46
CA ASP A 128 -16.74 -10.00 20.49
C ASP A 128 -15.88 -11.07 19.79
N ASN A 129 -14.82 -10.66 19.09
CA ASN A 129 -14.06 -11.56 18.25
C ASN A 129 -12.73 -12.00 18.91
N GLU A 130 -12.71 -13.25 19.35
CA GLU A 130 -11.55 -13.91 19.98
C GLU A 130 -10.28 -13.87 19.11
N ARG A 131 -10.41 -13.81 17.78
CA ARG A 131 -9.26 -13.75 16.87
C ARG A 131 -8.49 -12.44 17.03
N TYR A 132 -9.19 -11.34 17.31
CA TYR A 132 -8.61 -9.99 17.37
C TYR A 132 -8.40 -9.52 18.80
N GLN A 133 -8.93 -10.24 19.78
CA GLN A 133 -8.89 -9.87 21.19
C GLN A 133 -8.26 -10.97 22.03
N ARG A 134 -7.15 -10.63 22.70
CA ARG A 134 -6.41 -11.55 23.59
C ARG A 134 -6.72 -11.27 25.07
N LEU A 135 -7.86 -10.64 25.37
CA LEU A 135 -8.21 -10.21 26.73
C LEU A 135 -8.83 -11.37 27.51
N SER A 136 -8.35 -11.56 28.74
CA SER A 136 -8.98 -12.45 29.73
C SER A 136 -10.36 -11.92 30.15
N PRO A 137 -11.31 -12.79 30.54
CA PRO A 137 -12.59 -12.36 31.09
C PRO A 137 -12.46 -11.36 32.25
N ILE A 138 -11.42 -11.51 33.09
CA ILE A 138 -11.14 -10.58 34.20
C ILE A 138 -10.75 -9.20 33.66
N GLU A 139 -9.88 -9.17 32.64
CA GLU A 139 -9.44 -7.92 31.99
C GLU A 139 -10.62 -7.17 31.37
N LYS A 140 -11.60 -7.88 30.82
CA LYS A 140 -12.81 -7.29 30.21
C LYS A 140 -13.64 -6.46 31.18
N THR A 141 -13.64 -6.80 32.47
CA THR A 141 -14.39 -6.06 33.50
C THR A 141 -13.87 -4.64 33.70
N HIS A 142 -12.61 -4.37 33.33
CA HIS A 142 -12.00 -3.04 33.45
C HIS A 142 -12.33 -2.11 32.27
N PHE A 143 -13.26 -2.48 31.40
CA PHE A 143 -13.71 -1.66 30.28
C PHE A 143 -15.18 -1.27 30.47
N HIS A 144 -15.52 -0.07 30.03
CA HIS A 144 -16.91 0.38 29.91
C HIS A 144 -17.26 0.58 28.44
N ARG A 145 -18.51 0.27 28.13
CA ARG A 145 -19.12 0.51 26.83
C ARG A 145 -19.56 1.96 26.71
N TYR A 146 -19.30 2.60 25.59
CA TYR A 146 -19.75 3.95 25.29
C TYR A 146 -20.00 4.14 23.80
N GLU A 147 -20.85 5.11 23.46
CA GLU A 147 -21.20 5.45 22.08
C GLU A 147 -20.32 6.59 21.55
N LYS A 148 -19.92 6.47 20.29
CA LYS A 148 -19.11 7.47 19.59
C LYS A 148 -19.57 7.63 18.16
N TRP A 149 -19.70 8.88 17.74
CA TRP A 149 -19.93 9.19 16.33
C TRP A 149 -18.67 8.91 15.50
N ASP A 150 -18.79 8.02 14.51
CA ASP A 150 -17.75 7.77 13.52
C ASP A 150 -17.96 8.67 12.29
N ASN A 151 -17.01 9.59 12.07
CA ASN A 151 -17.03 10.49 10.93
C ASN A 151 -16.89 9.77 9.57
N ASN A 152 -16.22 8.61 9.53
CA ASN A 152 -15.98 7.91 8.27
C ASN A 152 -17.24 7.22 7.76
N ARG A 153 -17.96 6.53 8.65
CA ARG A 153 -19.22 5.85 8.32
C ARG A 153 -20.46 6.72 8.52
N LYS A 154 -20.30 7.90 9.15
CA LYS A 154 -21.38 8.83 9.49
C LYS A 154 -22.50 8.17 10.30
N ASN A 155 -22.10 7.36 11.29
CA ASN A 155 -23.03 6.68 12.19
C ASN A 155 -22.48 6.62 13.62
N VAL A 156 -23.36 6.35 14.58
CA VAL A 156 -22.97 6.05 15.96
C VAL A 156 -22.47 4.61 16.01
N GLN A 157 -21.33 4.40 16.65
CA GLN A 157 -20.73 3.09 16.88
C GLN A 157 -20.43 2.90 18.36
N LEU A 158 -20.52 1.65 18.81
CA LEU A 158 -20.20 1.24 20.16
C LEU A 158 -18.70 0.93 20.28
N PHE A 159 -18.09 1.49 21.33
CA PHE A 159 -16.69 1.29 21.68
C PHE A 159 -16.55 0.91 23.16
N TYR A 160 -15.50 0.16 23.44
CA TYR A 160 -15.08 -0.22 24.79
C TYR A 160 -13.80 0.53 25.13
N ARG A 161 -13.84 1.29 26.24
CA ARG A 161 -12.71 2.08 26.74
C ARG A 161 -12.30 1.60 28.12
N PHE A 162 -10.99 1.56 28.35
CA PHE A 162 -10.42 1.21 29.63
C PHE A 162 -10.79 2.24 30.72
N ASN A 163 -11.21 1.75 31.89
CA ASN A 163 -11.78 2.57 32.98
C ASN A 163 -10.73 3.36 33.76
N GLU A 164 -9.51 2.83 33.90
CA GLU A 164 -8.52 3.34 34.85
C GLU A 164 -7.26 3.91 34.16
N PRO A 165 -7.37 4.80 33.16
CA PRO A 165 -6.23 5.24 32.35
C PRO A 165 -5.13 5.92 33.18
N TRP A 166 -5.48 6.46 34.36
CA TRP A 166 -4.55 7.08 35.32
C TRP A 166 -3.48 6.11 35.87
N ARG A 167 -3.69 4.79 35.72
CA ARG A 167 -2.70 3.77 36.07
C ARG A 167 -1.47 3.81 35.16
N TYR A 168 -1.60 4.44 34.00
CA TYR A 168 -0.56 4.51 32.99
C TYR A 168 -0.10 5.94 32.77
N VAL A 169 1.20 6.09 32.54
CA VAL A 169 1.85 7.38 32.28
C VAL A 169 2.50 7.34 30.90
N LEU A 170 2.40 8.44 30.15
CA LEU A 170 3.08 8.58 28.87
C LEU A 170 4.58 8.75 29.09
N LYS A 171 5.38 7.87 28.48
CA LYS A 171 6.83 7.96 28.45
C LYS A 171 7.31 8.27 27.04
N ILE A 172 8.13 9.31 26.91
CA ILE A 172 8.78 9.70 25.65
C ILE A 172 10.20 9.13 25.63
N VAL A 173 10.53 8.41 24.57
CA VAL A 173 11.82 7.73 24.37
C VAL A 173 12.31 7.98 22.94
N PRO A 174 13.62 8.07 22.68
CA PRO A 174 14.13 8.10 21.31
C PRO A 174 13.67 6.86 20.52
N HIS A 175 13.34 7.06 19.25
CA HIS A 175 13.06 5.98 18.31
C HIS A 175 14.36 5.62 17.58
N LEU A 176 15.04 4.61 18.10
CA LEU A 176 16.24 4.04 17.49
C LEU A 176 15.85 3.02 16.41
N VAL A 177 16.48 3.14 15.24
CA VAL A 177 16.42 2.16 14.17
C VAL A 177 17.67 1.30 14.30
N THR A 178 17.47 0.00 14.54
CA THR A 178 18.55 -0.98 14.76
C THR A 178 18.73 -1.93 13.59
N HIS A 179 17.68 -2.16 12.80
CA HIS A 179 17.71 -3.07 11.67
C HIS A 179 17.21 -2.35 10.43
N VAL A 180 17.76 -2.71 9.27
CA VAL A 180 17.32 -2.25 7.95
C VAL A 180 17.07 -3.48 7.09
N LYS A 181 16.11 -3.37 6.19
CA LYS A 181 15.81 -4.47 5.27
C LYS A 181 16.94 -4.62 4.27
N MET A 182 17.38 -5.85 4.02
CA MET A 182 18.33 -6.14 2.94
C MET A 182 17.77 -5.64 1.61
N VAL A 183 18.64 -5.08 0.77
CA VAL A 183 18.32 -4.67 -0.59
C VAL A 183 19.14 -5.53 -1.53
N ASP A 184 18.47 -6.19 -2.46
CA ASP A 184 19.09 -6.95 -3.54
C ASP A 184 19.02 -6.12 -4.83
N GLU A 185 20.19 -5.74 -5.35
CA GLU A 185 20.32 -4.86 -6.51
C GLU A 185 19.75 -5.51 -7.78
N GLU A 186 19.95 -6.82 -7.96
CA GLU A 186 19.44 -7.53 -9.13
C GLU A 186 17.91 -7.60 -9.11
N LEU A 187 17.34 -7.91 -7.95
CA LEU A 187 15.89 -7.96 -7.76
C LEU A 187 15.23 -6.59 -7.97
N GLU A 188 15.79 -5.52 -7.42
CA GLU A 188 15.27 -4.17 -7.63
C GLU A 188 15.38 -3.74 -9.10
N GLY A 189 16.47 -4.10 -9.78
CA GLY A 189 16.61 -3.90 -11.22
C GLY A 189 15.51 -4.61 -12.02
N GLN A 190 15.22 -5.87 -11.70
CA GLN A 190 14.14 -6.65 -12.34
C GLN A 190 12.75 -6.04 -12.10
N ILE A 191 12.47 -5.59 -10.87
CA ILE A 191 11.23 -4.89 -10.52
C ILE A 191 11.10 -3.62 -11.35
N GLN A 192 12.17 -2.82 -11.42
CA GLN A 192 12.16 -1.55 -12.14
C GLN A 192 11.96 -1.76 -13.65
N LEU A 193 12.62 -2.75 -14.25
CA LEU A 193 12.41 -3.10 -15.66
C LEU A 193 10.96 -3.49 -15.95
N LEU A 194 10.36 -4.31 -15.08
CA LEU A 194 8.97 -4.75 -15.23
C LEU A 194 7.98 -3.57 -15.07
N ASP A 195 8.20 -2.71 -14.07
CA ASP A 195 7.36 -1.53 -13.85
C ASP A 195 7.48 -0.52 -14.99
N ASN A 196 8.68 -0.34 -15.55
CA ASN A 196 8.89 0.49 -16.74
C ASN A 196 8.14 -0.07 -17.95
N TYR A 197 8.19 -1.38 -18.18
CA TYR A 197 7.42 -2.03 -19.24
C TYR A 197 5.90 -1.80 -19.06
N ILE A 198 5.37 -2.03 -17.85
CA ILE A 198 3.95 -1.81 -17.53
C ILE A 198 3.53 -0.37 -17.81
N ARG A 199 4.36 0.60 -17.38
CA ARG A 199 4.09 2.04 -17.54
C ARG A 199 4.15 2.45 -19.01
N ASN A 200 5.21 2.08 -19.74
CA ASN A 200 5.43 2.47 -21.13
C ASN A 200 4.35 1.89 -22.06
N HIS A 201 3.89 0.68 -21.78
CA HIS A 201 2.82 0.03 -22.53
C HIS A 201 1.42 0.31 -21.98
N HIS A 202 1.30 1.15 -20.94
CA HIS A 202 0.02 1.54 -20.33
C HIS A 202 -0.86 0.33 -19.98
N LEU A 203 -0.27 -0.67 -19.30
CA LEU A 203 -0.93 -1.93 -18.96
C LEU A 203 -1.73 -1.87 -17.65
N GLU A 204 -1.49 -0.87 -16.79
CA GLU A 204 -2.17 -0.70 -15.50
C GLU A 204 -3.72 -0.75 -15.56
N PRO A 205 -4.41 -0.10 -16.52
CA PRO A 205 -5.87 -0.22 -16.63
C PRO A 205 -6.33 -1.64 -16.89
N LYS A 206 -5.57 -2.35 -17.74
CA LYS A 206 -5.88 -3.71 -18.13
C LYS A 206 -5.66 -4.65 -16.96
N ILE A 207 -4.57 -4.46 -16.22
CA ILE A 207 -4.25 -5.18 -14.99
C ILE A 207 -5.37 -5.00 -13.95
N ALA A 208 -5.80 -3.77 -13.69
CA ALA A 208 -6.87 -3.46 -12.73
C ALA A 208 -8.18 -4.16 -13.10
N LYS A 209 -8.56 -4.16 -14.38
CA LYS A 209 -9.76 -4.85 -14.87
C LYS A 209 -9.67 -6.38 -14.72
N LEU A 210 -8.49 -6.97 -14.96
CA LEU A 210 -8.27 -8.40 -14.79
C LEU A 210 -8.28 -8.83 -13.31
N LYS A 211 -7.84 -7.97 -12.39
CA LYS A 211 -7.88 -8.20 -10.93
C LYS A 211 -9.27 -8.00 -10.29
N GLY A 212 -10.30 -7.69 -11.08
CA GLY A 212 -11.66 -7.45 -10.57
C GLY A 212 -11.88 -6.08 -9.93
N GLY A 213 -10.94 -5.13 -10.10
CA GLY A 213 -11.09 -3.77 -9.60
C GLY A 213 -12.05 -2.93 -10.48
N ALA A 214 -12.83 -2.07 -9.83
CA ALA A 214 -13.56 -1.00 -10.53
C ALA A 214 -12.55 0.04 -11.04
N TYR A 215 -12.23 0.00 -12.32
CA TYR A 215 -11.36 1.01 -12.94
C TYR A 215 -12.14 2.31 -13.14
N HIS A 216 -11.88 3.33 -12.31
CA HIS A 216 -12.41 4.68 -12.53
C HIS A 216 -11.72 5.31 -13.75
N TYR A 217 -12.31 5.05 -14.92
CA TYR A 217 -11.96 5.51 -16.26
C TYR A 217 -11.46 6.98 -16.33
N TRP A 218 -12.05 7.86 -15.54
CA TRP A 218 -11.87 9.32 -15.61
C TRP A 218 -10.47 9.82 -15.19
N LYS A 219 -9.73 9.09 -14.35
CA LYS A 219 -8.42 9.57 -13.86
C LYS A 219 -7.27 9.40 -14.86
N TRP A 220 -7.47 8.64 -15.94
CA TRP A 220 -6.39 8.28 -16.87
C TRP A 220 -6.76 8.44 -18.35
N ALA A 221 -8.00 8.88 -18.65
CA ALA A 221 -8.46 9.10 -20.02
C ALA A 221 -7.68 10.22 -20.74
N ASP A 222 -7.16 11.20 -19.98
CA ASP A 222 -6.48 12.39 -20.52
C ASP A 222 -4.95 12.29 -20.53
N PHE A 223 -4.36 11.18 -20.06
CA PHE A 223 -2.90 11.05 -20.10
C PHE A 223 -2.48 10.51 -21.47
N ASP A 224 -1.82 11.36 -22.24
CA ASP A 224 -1.11 10.92 -23.44
C ASP A 224 -0.16 9.77 -23.04
N LYS A 225 -0.33 8.62 -23.72
CA LYS A 225 0.43 7.41 -23.42
C LYS A 225 1.94 7.70 -23.54
N PRO A 226 2.79 7.40 -22.53
CA PRO A 226 4.18 7.87 -22.47
C PRO A 226 5.00 7.56 -23.73
N ARG A 227 4.89 6.34 -24.23
CA ARG A 227 5.55 5.88 -25.47
C ARG A 227 5.13 6.70 -26.70
N TYR A 228 3.89 7.17 -26.73
CA TYR A 228 3.36 7.99 -27.82
C TYR A 228 3.76 9.46 -27.66
N VAL A 229 3.97 9.95 -26.43
CA VAL A 229 4.56 11.28 -26.17
C VAL A 229 6.00 11.33 -26.67
N GLU A 230 6.80 10.30 -26.38
CA GLU A 230 8.19 10.22 -26.82
C GLU A 230 8.32 10.13 -28.34
N ALA A 231 7.52 9.28 -28.98
CA ALA A 231 7.46 9.19 -30.43
C ALA A 231 7.02 10.52 -31.08
N LYS A 232 6.00 11.20 -30.51
CA LYS A 232 5.57 12.54 -30.95
C LYS A 232 6.72 13.55 -30.83
N LYS A 233 7.46 13.55 -29.71
CA LYS A 233 8.62 14.45 -29.49
C LYS A 233 9.73 14.21 -30.50
N GLN A 234 10.07 12.95 -30.77
CA GLN A 234 11.10 12.59 -31.76
C GLN A 234 10.71 13.00 -33.17
N ALA A 235 9.45 12.75 -33.58
CA ALA A 235 8.94 13.20 -34.87
C ALA A 235 8.99 14.73 -35.01
N LEU A 236 8.65 15.46 -33.93
CA LEU A 236 8.69 16.92 -33.91
C LEU A 236 10.13 17.46 -34.01
N LEU A 237 11.11 16.77 -33.40
CA LEU A 237 12.53 17.09 -33.54
C LEU A 237 13.01 16.91 -34.98
N GLN A 238 12.70 15.77 -35.61
CA GLN A 238 13.02 15.49 -37.00
C GLN A 238 12.42 16.52 -37.97
N ILE A 239 11.17 16.97 -37.71
CA ILE A 239 10.53 18.03 -38.49
C ILE A 239 11.27 19.36 -38.34
N LYS A 240 11.70 19.72 -37.12
CA LYS A 240 12.47 20.95 -36.86
C LYS A 240 13.83 20.92 -37.56
N ASP A 241 14.52 19.79 -37.51
CA ASP A 241 15.81 19.60 -38.16
C ASP A 241 15.67 19.70 -39.69
N ALA A 242 14.64 19.09 -40.28
CA ALA A 242 14.35 19.20 -41.71
C ALA A 242 13.99 20.64 -42.14
N ILE A 243 13.30 21.42 -41.29
CA ILE A 243 13.02 22.84 -41.54
C ILE A 243 14.30 23.68 -41.48
N ALA A 244 15.22 23.37 -40.55
CA ALA A 244 16.49 24.07 -40.42
C ALA A 244 17.39 23.85 -41.64
N ILE A 245 17.48 22.61 -42.13
CA ILE A 245 18.24 22.26 -43.34
C ILE A 245 17.68 23.03 -44.56
N LYS A 246 16.36 23.00 -44.77
CA LYS A 246 15.71 23.75 -45.87
C LYS A 246 15.88 25.26 -45.79
N ARG A 247 16.13 25.82 -44.60
CA ARG A 247 16.45 27.25 -44.43
C ARG A 247 17.89 27.57 -44.80
N GLN A 248 18.82 26.64 -44.57
CA GLN A 248 20.23 26.79 -44.95
C GLN A 248 20.44 26.65 -46.46
N GLU A 249 19.67 25.81 -47.15
CA GLU A 249 19.73 25.62 -48.62
C GLU A 249 19.14 26.79 -49.44
N LYS A 250 18.49 27.77 -48.78
CA LYS A 250 17.88 28.95 -49.43
C LYS A 250 18.74 30.22 -49.36
N PHE A 251 19.95 30.12 -48.82
CA PHE A 251 21.00 31.13 -48.87
C PHE A 251 22.17 30.61 -49.69
#